data_AF-A0A952DCX3-F1
#
_entry.id   AF-A0A952DCX3-F1
#
_cell.length_a   1.000
_cell.length_b   1.000
_cell.length_c   1.000
_cell.angle_alpha   90.00
_cell.angle_beta   90.00
_cell.angle_gamma   90.00
#
_symmetry.space_group_name_H-M   'P 1'
#
loop_
_entity.id
_entity.type
_entity.pdbx_description
1 polymer ?
#
loop_
_entity_poly.entity_id
_entity_poly.type
_entity_poly.pdbx_seq_one_letter_code
_entity_poly.pdbx_strand_id
1 'polypeptide(L)'
;MERDIVLPDSPLVLHVQAAQNRAELDRQLARVRATVLWSLGVLGIGLIGMAGLQTGYGLWPLRRISDQIAAVRSGAVQRVSSDFPSEVSPMVAELNELLDHTEAQAEAARMHAGNLAHALKTPLAIVMNEAEGQATPLADTVRGQLAIMRRHIDHHLARARALGRRSAVNARAEVWPALEGLRRAISRIYPDVTIDLDGDRVAVFHGERQDLAWLKGRRVLAF
;
A
#
# COMPACT_ATOMS: atom_id res chain seq x y z
N MET A 1 -52.23 -53.94 -25.06
CA MET A 1 -52.25 -54.97 -26.12
C MET A 1 -53.63 -54.94 -26.75
N GLU A 2 -53.70 -55.04 -28.07
CA GLU A 2 -54.93 -54.95 -28.85
C GLU A 2 -55.20 -56.32 -29.46
N ARG A 3 -56.39 -56.87 -29.24
CA ARG A 3 -56.79 -58.15 -29.81
C ARG A 3 -58.27 -58.12 -30.16
N ASP A 4 -58.56 -58.43 -31.41
CA ASP A 4 -59.94 -58.60 -31.87
C ASP A 4 -60.41 -60.01 -31.51
N ILE A 5 -61.56 -60.09 -30.85
CA ILE A 5 -62.20 -61.35 -30.50
C ILE A 5 -63.58 -61.36 -31.15
N VAL A 6 -63.84 -62.40 -31.94
CA VAL A 6 -65.15 -62.65 -32.55
C VAL A 6 -65.94 -63.57 -31.63
N LEU A 7 -67.15 -63.17 -31.22
CA LEU A 7 -68.03 -64.01 -30.40
C LEU A 7 -68.59 -65.15 -31.26
N PRO A 8 -68.62 -66.40 -30.76
CA PRO A 8 -69.34 -67.46 -31.45
C PRO A 8 -70.83 -67.12 -31.41
N ASP A 9 -71.46 -67.12 -32.59
CA ASP A 9 -72.88 -66.79 -32.86
C ASP A 9 -73.29 -65.30 -33.01
N SER A 10 -72.35 -64.38 -33.25
CA SER A 10 -72.70 -63.00 -33.66
C SER A 10 -71.68 -62.39 -34.63
N PRO A 11 -72.09 -61.63 -35.68
CA PRO A 11 -71.17 -60.98 -36.62
C PRO A 11 -70.47 -59.72 -36.05
N LEU A 12 -70.65 -59.42 -34.77
CA LEU A 12 -70.05 -58.26 -34.11
C LEU A 12 -68.60 -58.53 -33.72
N VAL A 13 -67.67 -57.77 -34.33
CA VAL A 13 -66.26 -57.75 -33.94
C VAL A 13 -66.12 -56.82 -32.74
N LEU A 14 -65.82 -57.38 -31.56
CA LEU A 14 -65.59 -56.58 -30.37
C LEU A 14 -64.12 -56.21 -30.26
N HIS A 15 -63.83 -54.92 -30.35
CA HIS A 15 -62.48 -54.38 -30.27
C HIS A 15 -62.11 -54.13 -28.80
N VAL A 16 -61.35 -55.03 -28.19
CA VAL A 16 -60.95 -54.93 -26.79
C VAL A 16 -59.54 -54.36 -26.69
N GLN A 17 -59.44 -53.10 -26.26
CA GLN A 17 -58.16 -52.45 -25.97
C GLN A 17 -57.86 -52.58 -24.46
N ALA A 18 -56.90 -53.45 -24.12
CA ALA A 18 -56.39 -53.51 -22.76
C ALA A 18 -55.36 -52.39 -22.55
N ALA A 19 -55.78 -51.33 -21.83
CA ALA A 19 -54.88 -50.27 -21.37
C ALA A 19 -53.88 -50.85 -20.36
N GLN A 20 -52.62 -50.99 -20.77
CA GLN A 20 -51.56 -51.49 -19.90
C GLN A 20 -51.22 -50.42 -18.84
N ASN A 21 -51.03 -50.85 -17.59
CA ASN A 21 -50.74 -49.96 -16.47
C ASN A 21 -49.43 -49.18 -16.72
N ARG A 22 -49.53 -47.88 -16.98
CA ARG A 22 -48.38 -46.99 -17.26
C ARG A 22 -47.47 -46.76 -16.05
N ALA A 23 -47.92 -47.13 -14.84
CA ALA A 23 -47.18 -46.90 -13.60
C ALA A 23 -45.81 -47.59 -13.56
N GLU A 24 -45.60 -48.67 -14.31
CA GLU A 24 -44.28 -49.32 -14.41
C GLU A 24 -43.32 -48.54 -15.30
N LEU A 25 -43.79 -48.06 -16.47
CA LEU A 25 -43.01 -47.19 -17.34
C LEU A 25 -42.65 -45.87 -16.65
N ASP A 26 -43.61 -45.26 -15.94
CA ASP A 26 -43.40 -44.00 -15.23
C ASP A 26 -42.38 -44.16 -14.10
N ARG A 27 -42.39 -45.29 -13.37
CA ARG A 27 -41.38 -45.60 -12.35
C ARG A 27 -39.99 -45.78 -12.94
N GLN A 28 -39.87 -46.41 -14.11
CA GLN A 28 -38.59 -46.56 -14.81
C GLN A 28 -38.07 -45.21 -15.33
N LEU A 29 -38.94 -44.40 -15.94
CA LEU A 29 -38.61 -43.05 -16.39
C LEU A 29 -38.20 -42.15 -15.22
N ALA A 30 -38.87 -42.24 -14.06
CA ALA A 30 -38.51 -41.49 -12.86
C ALA A 30 -37.11 -41.86 -12.36
N ARG A 31 -36.75 -43.15 -12.36
CA ARG A 31 -35.41 -43.62 -11.95
C ARG A 31 -34.32 -43.14 -12.91
N VAL A 32 -34.57 -43.21 -14.21
CA VAL A 32 -33.64 -42.68 -15.23
C VAL A 32 -33.46 -41.17 -15.06
N ARG A 33 -34.55 -40.40 -14.94
CA ARG A 33 -34.50 -38.95 -14.71
C ARG A 33 -33.73 -38.60 -13.44
N ALA A 34 -33.97 -39.30 -12.33
CA ALA A 34 -33.26 -39.07 -11.09
C ALA A 34 -31.75 -39.33 -11.22
N THR A 35 -31.38 -40.40 -11.93
CA THR A 35 -29.97 -40.73 -12.20
C THR A 35 -29.30 -39.66 -13.07
N VAL A 36 -29.98 -39.21 -14.14
CA VAL A 36 -29.48 -38.13 -15.00
C VAL A 36 -29.32 -36.84 -14.20
N LEU A 37 -30.33 -36.42 -13.44
CA LEU A 37 -30.27 -35.21 -12.62
C LEU A 37 -29.15 -35.25 -11.59
N TRP A 38 -28.94 -36.38 -10.92
CA TRP A 38 -27.82 -36.55 -9.98
C TRP A 38 -26.47 -36.48 -10.69
N SER A 39 -26.31 -37.17 -11.83
CA SER A 39 -25.06 -37.16 -12.58
C SER A 39 -24.71 -35.76 -13.10
N LEU A 40 -25.71 -35.03 -13.61
CA LEU A 40 -25.55 -33.64 -14.06
C LEU A 40 -25.26 -32.70 -12.89
N GLY A 41 -25.90 -32.92 -11.73
CA GLY A 41 -25.67 -32.14 -10.53
C GLY A 41 -24.24 -32.29 -10.00
N VAL A 42 -23.75 -33.54 -9.90
CA VAL A 42 -22.37 -33.83 -9.50
C VAL A 42 -21.37 -33.21 -10.49
N LEU A 43 -21.61 -33.36 -11.79
CA LEU A 43 -20.77 -32.77 -12.82
C LEU A 43 -20.76 -31.24 -12.73
N GLY A 44 -21.93 -30.61 -12.58
CA GLY A 44 -22.06 -29.16 -12.46
C GLY A 44 -21.33 -28.61 -11.24
N ILE A 45 -21.50 -29.25 -10.07
CA ILE A 45 -20.77 -28.89 -8.85
C ILE A 45 -19.26 -29.06 -9.05
N GLY A 46 -18.83 -30.15 -9.69
CA GLY A 46 -17.42 -30.40 -10.00
C GLY A 46 -16.82 -29.30 -10.88
N LEU A 47 -17.53 -28.89 -11.94
CA LEU A 47 -17.09 -27.82 -12.84
C LEU A 47 -17.03 -26.45 -12.15
N ILE A 48 -18.04 -26.11 -11.33
CA ILE A 48 -18.03 -24.85 -10.56
C ILE A 48 -16.87 -24.84 -9.56
N GLY A 49 -16.64 -25.96 -8.87
CA GLY A 49 -15.50 -26.11 -7.95
C GLY A 49 -14.16 -25.96 -8.67
N MET A 50 -14.00 -26.61 -9.83
CA MET A 50 -12.80 -26.53 -10.65
C MET A 50 -12.54 -25.09 -11.16
N ALA A 51 -13.57 -24.41 -11.65
CA ALA A 51 -13.48 -23.03 -12.12
C ALA A 51 -13.11 -22.05 -10.98
N GLY A 52 -13.69 -22.27 -9.80
CA GLY A 52 -13.35 -21.50 -8.59
C GLY A 52 -11.89 -21.70 -8.18
N LEU A 53 -11.40 -22.95 -8.18
CA LEU A 53 -10.00 -23.27 -7.91
C LEU A 53 -9.07 -22.63 -8.94
N GLN A 54 -9.39 -22.74 -10.23
CA GLN A 54 -8.60 -22.15 -11.31
C GLN A 54 -8.49 -20.63 -11.17
N THR A 55 -9.59 -19.97 -10.81
CA THR A 55 -9.64 -18.52 -10.59
C THR A 55 -8.85 -18.12 -9.34
N GLY A 56 -8.99 -18.86 -8.24
CA GLY A 56 -8.26 -18.63 -7.01
C GLY A 56 -6.74 -18.76 -7.19
N TYR A 57 -6.30 -19.85 -7.81
CA TYR A 57 -4.87 -20.08 -8.11
C TYR A 57 -4.33 -19.06 -9.13
N GLY A 58 -5.11 -18.68 -10.14
CA GLY A 58 -4.68 -17.71 -11.16
C GLY A 58 -4.53 -16.28 -10.63
N LEU A 59 -5.36 -15.88 -9.65
CA LEU A 59 -5.35 -14.50 -9.11
C LEU A 59 -4.54 -14.31 -7.83
N TRP A 60 -4.17 -15.41 -7.16
CA TRP A 60 -3.34 -15.35 -5.95
C TRP A 60 -2.00 -14.60 -6.15
N PRO A 61 -1.25 -14.79 -7.26
CA PRO A 61 -0.01 -14.06 -7.49
C PRO A 61 -0.21 -12.54 -7.58
N LEU A 62 -1.30 -12.08 -8.19
CA LEU A 62 -1.60 -10.65 -8.35
C LEU A 62 -1.83 -9.95 -7.01
N ARG A 63 -2.54 -10.62 -6.09
CA ARG A 63 -2.74 -10.10 -4.73
C ARG A 63 -1.42 -9.97 -3.99
N ARG A 64 -0.56 -11.00 -4.07
CA ARG A 64 0.77 -10.99 -3.45
C ARG A 64 1.66 -9.86 -4.00
N ILE A 65 1.60 -9.58 -5.29
CA ILE A 65 2.32 -8.43 -5.89
C ILE A 65 1.79 -7.11 -5.35
N SER A 66 0.46 -6.94 -5.29
CA SER A 66 -0.15 -5.73 -4.76
C SER A 66 0.28 -5.46 -3.31
N ASP A 67 0.31 -6.50 -2.48
CA ASP A 67 0.76 -6.41 -1.09
C ASP A 67 2.24 -6.06 -0.99
N GLN A 68 3.09 -6.62 -1.85
CA GLN A 68 4.53 -6.30 -1.88
C GLN A 68 4.81 -4.90 -2.41
N ILE A 69 4.07 -4.42 -3.41
CA ILE A 69 4.15 -3.04 -3.88
C ILE A 69 3.68 -2.09 -2.78
N ALA A 70 2.63 -2.44 -2.03
CA ALA A 70 2.20 -1.68 -0.86
C ALA A 70 3.27 -1.68 0.24
N ALA A 71 4.01 -2.77 0.42
CA ALA A 71 5.14 -2.86 1.34
C ALA A 71 6.33 -1.98 0.91
N VAL A 72 6.64 -1.94 -0.39
CA VAL A 72 7.67 -1.03 -0.95
C VAL A 72 7.21 0.42 -0.87
N ARG A 73 5.97 0.71 -1.24
CA ARG A 73 5.34 2.04 -1.13
C ARG A 73 5.17 2.49 0.32
N SER A 74 5.16 1.59 1.29
CA SER A 74 5.18 1.87 2.75
C SER A 74 6.60 1.84 3.34
N GLY A 75 7.63 1.58 2.51
CA GLY A 75 9.04 1.59 2.90
C GLY A 75 9.44 0.39 3.77
N ALA A 76 8.52 -0.54 4.04
CA ALA A 76 8.75 -1.73 4.84
C ALA A 76 9.79 -2.67 4.21
N VAL A 77 9.87 -2.69 2.88
CA VAL A 77 10.85 -3.45 2.11
C VAL A 77 11.40 -2.56 1.00
N GLN A 78 12.68 -2.70 0.64
CA GLN A 78 13.32 -1.90 -0.41
C GLN A 78 13.07 -2.44 -1.83
N ARG A 79 12.77 -3.74 -1.96
CA ARG A 79 12.60 -4.43 -3.24
C ARG A 79 11.43 -5.39 -3.19
N VAL A 80 10.86 -5.68 -4.36
CA VAL A 80 9.83 -6.72 -4.53
C VAL A 80 10.51 -8.08 -4.65
N SER A 81 9.97 -9.13 -4.02
CA SER A 81 10.60 -10.47 -3.99
C SER A 81 10.62 -11.10 -5.38
N SER A 82 11.60 -11.96 -5.68
CA SER A 82 11.70 -12.65 -6.96
C SER A 82 10.84 -13.93 -7.08
N ASP A 83 10.10 -14.31 -6.02
CA ASP A 83 9.32 -15.54 -5.98
C ASP A 83 7.93 -15.36 -6.63
N PHE A 84 7.91 -15.16 -7.94
CA PHE A 84 6.70 -15.06 -8.74
C PHE A 84 6.71 -16.03 -9.93
N PRO A 85 5.54 -16.39 -10.48
CA PRO A 85 5.45 -17.16 -11.71
C PRO A 85 6.24 -16.53 -12.87
N SER A 86 6.61 -17.35 -13.86
CA SER A 86 7.42 -16.95 -15.02
C SER A 86 6.82 -15.78 -15.80
N GLU A 87 5.50 -15.66 -15.80
CA GLU A 87 4.75 -14.65 -16.53
C GLU A 87 4.90 -13.25 -15.90
N VAL A 88 5.10 -13.18 -14.58
CA VAL A 88 5.12 -11.90 -13.84
C VAL A 88 6.52 -11.50 -13.38
N SER A 89 7.45 -12.47 -13.36
CA SER A 89 8.87 -12.25 -13.11
C SER A 89 9.50 -11.09 -13.91
N PRO A 90 9.28 -10.93 -15.24
CA PRO A 90 9.88 -9.82 -15.98
C PRO A 90 9.38 -8.44 -15.53
N MET A 91 8.09 -8.31 -15.18
CA MET A 91 7.53 -7.06 -14.68
C MET A 91 8.11 -6.67 -13.31
N VAL A 92 8.35 -7.66 -12.44
CA VAL A 92 8.99 -7.44 -11.13
C VAL A 92 10.45 -7.01 -11.31
N ALA A 93 11.16 -7.59 -12.29
CA ALA A 93 12.52 -7.18 -12.62
C ALA A 93 12.58 -5.72 -13.08
N GLU A 94 11.71 -5.32 -14.02
CA GLU A 94 11.63 -3.94 -14.52
C GLU A 94 11.27 -2.95 -13.39
N LEU A 95 10.35 -3.31 -12.49
CA LEU A 95 10.04 -2.49 -11.32
C LEU A 95 11.25 -2.31 -10.40
N ASN A 96 11.98 -3.39 -10.12
CA ASN A 96 13.18 -3.32 -9.29
C ASN A 96 14.29 -2.47 -9.96
N GLU A 97 14.43 -2.55 -11.28
CA GLU A 97 15.36 -1.70 -12.03
C GLU A 97 14.99 -0.22 -11.95
N LEU A 98 13.69 0.10 -12.08
CA LEU A 98 13.18 1.46 -11.88
C LEU A 98 13.45 1.94 -10.45
N LEU A 99 13.25 1.10 -9.44
CA LEU A 99 13.55 1.43 -8.05
C LEU A 99 15.05 1.74 -7.87
N ASP A 100 15.94 0.90 -8.40
CA ASP A 100 17.39 1.11 -8.34
C ASP A 100 17.77 2.43 -9.06
N HIS A 101 17.16 2.76 -10.20
CA HIS A 101 17.40 4.02 -10.90
C HIS A 101 16.96 5.24 -10.09
N THR A 102 15.77 5.18 -9.46
CA THR A 102 15.28 6.28 -8.61
C THR A 102 16.17 6.50 -7.39
N GLU A 103 16.70 5.43 -6.80
CA GLU A 103 17.64 5.52 -5.69
C GLU A 103 18.95 6.19 -6.13
N ALA A 104 19.50 5.78 -7.27
CA ALA A 104 20.70 6.38 -7.84
C ALA A 104 20.51 7.88 -8.15
N GLN A 105 19.38 8.26 -8.75
CA GLN A 105 19.04 9.67 -9.00
C GLN A 105 18.92 10.48 -7.70
N ALA A 106 18.28 9.91 -6.67
CA ALA A 106 18.13 10.57 -5.38
C ALA A 106 19.47 10.75 -4.65
N GLU A 107 20.42 9.82 -4.82
CA GLU A 107 21.77 9.95 -4.28
C GLU A 107 22.59 11.00 -5.05
N ALA A 108 22.51 11.01 -6.38
CA ALA A 108 23.16 12.04 -7.20
C ALA A 108 22.67 13.45 -6.86
N ALA A 109 21.34 13.63 -6.71
CA ALA A 109 20.75 14.89 -6.28
C ALA A 109 21.28 15.35 -4.91
N ARG A 110 21.51 14.42 -3.96
CA ARG A 110 22.10 14.74 -2.65
C ARG A 110 23.54 15.20 -2.76
N MET A 111 24.36 14.52 -3.56
CA MET A 111 25.75 14.93 -3.80
C MET A 111 25.79 16.34 -4.41
N HIS A 112 24.95 16.63 -5.40
CA HIS A 112 24.85 17.97 -5.99
C HIS A 112 24.40 19.03 -4.99
N ALA A 113 23.38 18.76 -4.18
CA ALA A 113 22.95 19.68 -3.12
C ALA A 113 24.05 19.90 -2.07
N GLY A 114 24.80 18.86 -1.71
CA GLY A 114 25.96 18.93 -0.81
C GLY A 114 27.07 19.83 -1.36
N ASN A 115 27.42 19.64 -2.63
CA ASN A 115 28.43 20.43 -3.31
C ASN A 115 27.99 21.90 -3.44
N LEU A 116 26.72 22.15 -3.78
CA LEU A 116 26.17 23.50 -3.86
C LEU A 116 26.18 24.19 -2.48
N ALA A 117 25.83 23.47 -1.42
CA ALA A 117 25.91 24.00 -0.05
C ALA A 117 27.30 24.52 0.29
N HIS A 118 28.32 23.74 -0.06
CA HIS A 118 29.70 24.09 0.21
C HIS A 118 30.12 25.29 -0.65
N ALA A 119 29.78 25.28 -1.94
CA ALA A 119 30.07 26.36 -2.87
C ALA A 119 29.43 27.71 -2.48
N LEU A 120 28.27 27.69 -1.81
CA LEU A 120 27.59 28.92 -1.35
C LEU A 120 28.08 29.39 0.03
N LYS A 121 28.48 28.49 0.93
CA LYS A 121 28.92 28.86 2.29
C LYS A 121 30.19 29.70 2.29
N THR A 122 31.15 29.34 1.46
CA THR A 122 32.45 30.01 1.38
C THR A 122 32.34 31.48 0.95
N PRO A 123 31.70 31.85 -0.18
CA PRO A 123 31.54 33.25 -0.57
C PRO A 123 30.67 34.02 0.40
N LEU A 124 29.61 33.42 0.97
CA LEU A 124 28.80 34.09 2.00
C LEU A 124 29.61 34.41 3.26
N ALA A 125 30.51 33.52 3.68
CA ALA A 125 31.40 33.77 4.81
C ALA A 125 32.41 34.90 4.52
N ILE A 126 32.93 34.96 3.28
CA ILE A 126 33.84 36.03 2.85
C ILE A 126 33.13 37.39 2.89
N VAL A 127 31.95 37.50 2.27
CA VAL A 127 31.19 38.78 2.25
C VAL A 127 30.73 39.17 3.66
N MET A 128 30.36 38.22 4.52
CA MET A 128 30.07 38.50 5.93
C MET A 128 31.29 39.08 6.67
N ASN A 129 32.48 38.51 6.46
CA ASN A 129 33.71 38.96 7.11
C ASN A 129 34.14 40.36 6.60
N GLU A 130 34.04 40.62 5.29
CA GLU A 130 34.29 41.96 4.74
C GLU A 130 33.32 43.02 5.29
N ALA A 131 32.05 42.65 5.49
CA ALA A 131 31.07 43.54 6.09
C ALA A 131 31.27 43.74 7.61
N GLU A 132 31.91 42.80 8.32
CA GLU A 132 32.29 42.98 9.73
C GLU A 132 33.45 43.97 9.90
N GLY A 133 34.32 44.10 8.90
CA GLY A 133 35.44 45.04 8.88
C GLY A 133 35.06 46.51 8.63
N GLN A 134 33.80 46.82 8.32
CA GLN A 134 33.34 48.17 7.99
C GLN A 134 32.17 48.59 8.88
N ALA A 135 32.36 49.63 9.70
CA ALA A 135 31.31 50.21 10.54
C ALA A 135 30.48 51.24 9.76
N THR A 136 29.73 50.79 8.75
CA THR A 136 28.81 51.64 7.97
C THR A 136 27.36 51.15 8.07
N PRO A 137 26.35 52.04 7.99
CA PRO A 137 24.94 51.62 7.99
C PRO A 137 24.58 50.65 6.85
N LEU A 138 25.30 50.72 5.73
CA LEU A 138 25.15 49.80 4.60
C LEU A 138 25.68 48.40 4.96
N ALA A 139 26.83 48.31 5.65
CA ALA A 139 27.40 47.05 6.11
C ALA A 139 26.48 46.33 7.10
N ASP A 140 25.80 47.06 7.99
CA ASP A 140 24.79 46.49 8.92
C ASP A 140 23.61 45.86 8.17
N THR A 141 23.12 46.54 7.14
CA THR A 141 22.01 46.05 6.29
C THR A 141 22.43 44.81 5.49
N VAL A 142 23.65 44.83 4.93
CA VAL A 142 24.22 43.70 4.18
C VAL A 142 24.43 42.49 5.09
N ARG A 143 24.94 42.67 6.32
CA ARG A 143 25.07 41.58 7.30
C ARG A 143 23.71 40.95 7.63
N GLY A 144 22.69 41.78 7.86
CA GLY A 144 21.32 41.30 8.10
C GLY A 144 20.78 40.43 6.96
N GLN A 145 20.94 40.88 5.71
CA GLN A 145 20.50 40.13 4.53
C GLN A 145 21.29 38.84 4.29
N LEU A 146 22.61 38.85 4.48
CA LEU A 146 23.46 37.65 4.36
C LEU A 146 23.10 36.60 5.41
N ALA A 147 22.79 37.03 6.65
CA ALA A 147 22.35 36.13 7.71
C ALA A 147 21.00 35.48 7.37
N ILE A 148 20.07 36.20 6.72
CA ILE A 148 18.80 35.65 6.23
C ILE A 148 19.05 34.63 5.11
N MET A 149 19.86 34.98 4.10
CA MET A 149 20.18 34.10 2.98
C MET A 149 20.82 32.79 3.45
N ARG A 150 21.81 32.86 4.35
CA ARG A 150 22.46 31.68 4.93
C ARG A 150 21.45 30.76 5.62
N ARG A 151 20.51 31.33 6.37
CA ARG A 151 19.46 30.58 7.07
C ARG A 151 18.50 29.87 6.09
N HIS A 152 18.09 30.56 5.01
CA HIS A 152 17.28 29.95 3.96
C HIS A 152 18.02 28.82 3.23
N ILE A 153 19.28 29.04 2.87
CA ILE A 153 20.11 28.04 2.19
C ILE A 153 20.29 26.81 3.09
N ASP A 154 20.69 27.00 4.36
CA ASP A 154 20.84 25.90 5.31
C ASP A 154 19.52 25.13 5.51
N HIS A 155 18.37 25.83 5.56
CA HIS A 155 17.05 25.20 5.67
C HIS A 155 16.69 24.37 4.44
N HIS A 156 16.81 24.92 3.23
CA HIS A 156 16.49 24.22 1.98
C HIS A 156 17.42 23.03 1.75
N LEU A 157 18.69 23.14 2.13
CA LEU A 157 19.65 22.04 2.05
C LEU A 157 19.39 20.97 3.12
N ALA A 158 19.00 21.35 4.33
CA ALA A 158 18.59 20.39 5.36
C ALA A 158 17.35 19.61 4.90
N ARG A 159 16.36 20.30 4.31
CA ARG A 159 15.16 19.69 3.72
C ARG A 159 15.50 18.76 2.55
N ALA A 160 16.36 19.18 1.62
CA ALA A 160 16.82 18.35 0.51
C ALA A 160 17.56 17.09 1.00
N ARG A 161 18.37 17.20 2.06
CA ARG A 161 19.03 16.05 2.71
C ARG A 161 18.06 15.17 3.50
N ALA A 162 16.97 15.72 4.04
CA ALA A 162 15.98 14.98 4.80
C ALA A 162 15.11 14.10 3.88
N LEU A 163 14.57 14.67 2.80
CA LEU A 163 13.79 13.95 1.80
C LEU A 163 14.56 12.79 1.15
N GLY A 164 15.89 12.89 1.11
CA GLY A 164 16.76 11.85 0.58
C GLY A 164 17.18 10.78 1.58
N ARG A 165 17.26 11.02 2.89
CA ARG A 165 17.73 10.00 3.85
C ARG A 165 16.68 8.89 4.01
N ARG A 166 16.74 7.90 3.11
CA ARG A 166 15.99 6.65 3.07
C ARG A 166 14.51 6.83 3.37
N SER A 167 13.66 6.73 2.36
CA SER A 167 12.27 6.36 2.63
C SER A 167 11.55 7.41 3.51
N ALA A 168 11.15 8.56 2.94
CA ALA A 168 10.15 9.44 3.58
C ALA A 168 8.81 8.74 3.83
N VAL A 169 8.69 7.49 3.41
CA VAL A 169 7.60 6.60 3.71
C VAL A 169 7.78 5.86 5.06
N ASN A 170 9.03 5.69 5.52
CA ASN A 170 9.35 4.95 6.74
C ASN A 170 9.92 5.85 7.86
N ALA A 171 9.68 7.15 7.82
CA ALA A 171 9.84 8.01 8.99
C ALA A 171 8.72 7.70 10.00
N ARG A 172 8.78 6.51 10.62
CA ARG A 172 8.04 6.18 11.82
C ARG A 172 8.80 6.80 12.99
N ALA A 173 8.46 8.03 13.33
CA ALA A 173 8.99 8.64 14.53
C ALA A 173 8.15 8.18 15.72
N GLU A 174 8.75 7.41 16.63
CA GLU A 174 8.14 7.15 17.93
C GLU A 174 7.84 8.50 18.59
N VAL A 175 6.57 8.73 18.87
CA VAL A 175 6.09 10.01 19.39
C VAL A 175 6.55 10.18 20.84
N TRP A 176 6.59 9.09 21.59
CA TRP A 176 6.88 9.08 23.03
C TRP A 176 8.28 9.61 23.39
N PRO A 177 9.39 9.12 22.78
CA PRO A 177 10.72 9.67 23.09
C PRO A 177 10.86 11.16 22.72
N ALA A 178 10.12 11.64 21.72
CA ALA A 178 10.12 13.04 21.32
C ALA A 178 9.29 13.93 22.26
N LEU A 179 8.20 13.42 22.83
CA LEU A 179 7.43 14.09 23.89
C LEU A 179 8.24 14.14 25.19
N GLU A 180 8.94 13.06 25.52
CA GLU A 180 9.77 12.98 26.70
C GLU A 180 10.98 13.93 26.62
N GLY A 181 11.58 14.07 25.44
CA GLY A 181 12.61 15.09 25.18
C GLY A 181 12.09 16.51 25.37
N LEU A 182 10.85 16.79 24.95
CA LEU A 182 10.21 18.09 25.14
C LEU A 182 9.90 18.35 26.62
N ARG A 183 9.35 17.36 27.33
CA ARG A 183 9.08 17.42 28.77
C ARG A 183 10.35 17.81 29.54
N ARG A 184 11.46 17.12 29.27
CA ARG A 184 12.77 17.44 29.88
C ARG A 184 13.25 18.85 29.55
N ALA A 185 13.06 19.32 28.32
CA ALA A 185 13.48 20.67 27.93
C ALA A 185 12.65 21.75 28.63
N ILE A 186 11.33 21.59 28.71
CA ILE A 186 10.44 22.57 29.33
C ILE A 186 10.60 22.56 30.85
N SER A 187 10.68 21.39 31.50
CA SER A 187 10.92 21.30 32.95
C SER A 187 12.28 21.87 33.37
N ARG A 188 13.24 22.00 32.46
CA ARG A 188 14.53 22.65 32.72
C ARG A 188 14.45 24.18 32.64
N ILE A 189 13.50 24.72 31.88
CA ILE A 189 13.30 26.16 31.70
C ILE A 189 12.28 26.69 32.73
N TYR A 190 11.29 25.88 33.10
CA TYR A 190 10.24 26.23 34.06
C TYR A 190 10.14 25.17 35.17
N PRO A 191 10.85 25.35 36.29
CA PRO A 191 10.92 24.36 37.38
C PRO A 191 9.59 24.11 38.09
N ASP A 192 8.71 25.12 38.13
CA ASP A 192 7.44 25.08 38.86
C ASP A 192 6.29 24.47 38.05
N VAL A 193 6.53 24.06 36.79
CA VAL A 193 5.51 23.50 35.90
C VAL A 193 5.65 21.98 35.81
N THR A 194 4.62 21.27 36.27
CA THR A 194 4.52 19.82 36.13
C THR A 194 3.84 19.48 34.81
N ILE A 195 4.55 18.78 33.94
CA ILE A 195 4.03 18.34 32.63
C ILE A 195 3.78 16.85 32.73
N ASP A 196 2.50 16.47 32.69
CA ASP A 196 2.07 15.09 32.56
C ASP A 196 1.91 14.72 31.07
N LEU A 197 2.36 13.52 30.72
CA LEU A 197 2.21 12.98 29.37
C LEU A 197 1.25 11.80 29.46
N ASP A 198 0.06 11.97 28.88
CA ASP A 198 -0.95 10.92 28.77
C ASP A 198 -1.18 10.51 27.31
N GLY A 199 -1.44 9.23 27.09
CA GLY A 199 -1.68 8.63 25.78
C GLY A 199 -0.86 7.38 25.47
N ASP A 200 -1.03 6.89 24.25
CA ASP A 200 -0.40 5.65 23.78
C ASP A 200 1.12 5.81 23.58
N ARG A 201 1.90 4.99 24.30
CA ARG A 201 3.37 5.00 24.28
C ARG A 201 3.96 4.36 23.04
N VAL A 202 3.17 3.55 22.31
CA VAL A 202 3.55 2.98 21.02
C VAL A 202 2.99 3.77 19.85
N ALA A 203 2.41 4.95 20.09
CA ALA A 203 1.96 5.84 19.03
C ALA A 203 3.10 6.21 18.08
N VAL A 204 2.87 5.97 16.80
CA VAL A 204 3.80 6.26 15.71
C VAL A 204 3.24 7.39 14.87
N PHE A 205 4.04 8.43 14.65
CA PHE A 205 3.73 9.46 13.67
C PHE A 205 4.24 9.02 12.31
N HIS A 206 3.35 9.01 11.32
CA HIS A 206 3.69 8.78 9.91
C HIS A 206 4.16 10.10 9.29
N GLY A 207 5.42 10.46 9.54
CA GLY A 207 6.05 11.68 9.03
C GLY A 207 7.40 11.95 9.70
N GLU A 208 8.16 12.92 9.19
CA GLU A 208 9.52 13.15 9.67
C GLU A 208 9.56 13.57 11.16
N ARG A 209 10.55 13.08 11.93
CA ARG A 209 10.77 13.50 13.33
C ARG A 209 10.95 15.03 13.46
N GLN A 210 11.44 15.69 12.39
CA GLN A 210 11.61 17.14 12.31
C GLN A 210 10.29 17.88 12.06
N ASP A 211 9.35 17.30 11.31
CA ASP A 211 7.99 17.85 11.15
C ASP A 211 7.19 17.78 12.46
N LEU A 212 7.40 16.71 13.25
CA LEU A 212 6.90 16.61 14.62
C LEU A 212 7.43 17.75 15.51
N ALA A 213 8.69 18.15 15.35
CA ALA A 213 9.27 19.28 16.08
C ALA A 213 8.69 20.63 15.60
N TRP A 214 8.40 20.74 14.30
CA TRP A 214 7.83 21.96 13.69
C TRP A 214 6.33 22.15 14.02
N LEU A 215 5.54 21.08 14.06
CA LEU A 215 4.14 21.09 14.50
C LEU A 215 3.99 21.52 15.96
N LYS A 216 4.92 21.13 16.82
CA LYS A 216 4.99 21.58 18.23
C LYS A 216 5.23 23.09 18.34
N GLY A 217 6.07 23.65 17.46
CA GLY A 217 6.36 25.09 17.44
C GLY A 217 5.15 25.98 17.10
N ARG A 218 4.18 25.46 16.32
CA ARG A 218 3.05 26.26 15.83
C ARG A 218 1.86 26.36 16.81
N ARG A 219 1.79 25.51 17.84
CA ARG A 219 0.70 25.53 18.85
C ARG A 219 1.11 26.00 20.24
N VAL A 220 2.40 26.24 20.50
CA VAL A 220 2.88 26.74 21.81
C VAL A 220 2.94 28.28 21.88
N LEU A 221 2.69 28.99 20.76
CA LEU A 221 2.63 30.46 20.70
C LEU A 221 1.20 31.02 20.61
N ALA A 222 0.20 30.22 20.97
CA ALA A 222 -1.20 30.67 21.05
C ALA A 222 -1.74 30.45 22.46
N PHE A 223 -1.14 31.14 23.43
CA PHE A 223 -1.77 31.63 24.65
C PHE A 223 -1.15 32.97 24.98
#